data_AF-A3VZ21-F1
#
_entry.id   AF-A3VZ21-F1
#
_cell.length_a   1.000
_cell.length_b   1.000
_cell.length_c   1.000
_cell.angle_alpha   90.00
_cell.angle_beta   90.00
_cell.angle_gamma   90.00
#
_symmetry.space_group_name_H-M   'P 1'
#
loop_
_entity.id
_entity.type
_entity.pdbx_description
1 polymer ?
#
loop_
_entity_poly.entity_id
_entity_poly.type
_entity_poly.pdbx_seq_one_letter_code
_entity_poly.pdbx_strand_id
1 'polypeptide(L)'
;MKTLLGEVELADRVGLNVFGISEHHRAEFLDAVSAVILAATGTSNIRLTSAVTVLSAANPARVFHQFATLGLISAGRAEIVAGRGAFVEAFPLFGLDTADHDDLFAENMNLLLKLRETTEITWNGRFRPTLDGQVSIRARTRSAYPSGWAWAGRCNPLLVTTHWACR
;
A
#
# COMPACT_ATOMS: atom_id res chain seq x y z
N MET A 1 15.87 -7.01 -10.90
CA MET A 1 15.81 -5.73 -10.16
C MET A 1 16.31 -4.53 -10.97
N LYS A 2 17.57 -4.48 -11.45
CA LYS A 2 18.06 -3.33 -12.25
C LYS A 2 17.16 -2.97 -13.44
N THR A 3 16.70 -3.97 -14.20
CA THR A 3 15.76 -3.78 -15.32
C THR A 3 14.47 -3.10 -14.89
N LEU A 4 13.83 -3.60 -13.82
CA LEU A 4 12.59 -3.04 -13.26
C LEU A 4 12.74 -1.56 -12.87
N LEU A 5 13.82 -1.20 -12.17
CA LEU A 5 14.06 0.20 -11.80
C LEU A 5 14.23 1.08 -13.04
N GLY A 6 14.94 0.58 -14.07
CA GLY A 6 15.10 1.27 -15.34
C GLY A 6 13.80 1.45 -16.13
N GLU A 7 12.85 0.51 -16.02
CA GLU A 7 11.52 0.62 -16.61
C GLU A 7 10.69 1.71 -15.93
N VAL A 8 10.76 1.83 -14.61
CA VAL A 8 10.07 2.89 -13.86
C VAL A 8 10.61 4.27 -14.25
N GLU A 9 11.94 4.40 -14.36
CA GLU A 9 12.57 5.65 -14.80
C GLU A 9 12.27 5.98 -16.27
N LEU A 10 12.20 4.96 -17.14
CA LEU A 10 11.80 5.15 -18.52
C LEU A 10 10.35 5.64 -18.60
N ALA A 11 9.44 5.02 -17.85
CA ALA A 11 8.04 5.42 -17.76
C ALA A 11 7.88 6.89 -17.34
N ASP A 12 8.68 7.36 -16.37
CA ASP A 12 8.74 8.76 -15.98
C ASP A 12 9.22 9.66 -17.13
N ARG A 13 10.32 9.29 -17.80
CA ARG A 13 10.89 10.07 -18.92
C ARG A 13 9.97 10.19 -20.12
N VAL A 14 9.18 9.17 -20.43
CA VAL A 14 8.23 9.18 -21.56
C VAL A 14 6.87 9.78 -21.19
N GLY A 15 6.70 10.24 -19.95
CA GLY A 15 5.52 10.98 -19.51
C GLY A 15 4.31 10.11 -19.14
N LEU A 16 4.51 8.86 -18.72
CA LEU A 16 3.42 8.08 -18.13
C LEU A 16 2.98 8.68 -16.80
N ASN A 17 1.69 8.60 -16.50
CA ASN A 17 1.13 9.25 -15.31
C ASN A 17 1.30 8.44 -14.02
N VAL A 18 1.32 7.11 -14.11
CA VAL A 18 1.36 6.20 -12.95
C VAL A 18 2.19 4.96 -13.28
N PHE A 19 3.01 4.50 -12.35
CA PHE A 19 3.67 3.20 -12.39
C PHE A 19 3.31 2.38 -11.14
N GLY A 20 2.84 1.16 -11.36
CA GLY A 20 2.42 0.24 -10.31
C GLY A 20 3.40 -0.93 -10.15
N ILE A 21 3.74 -1.27 -8.89
CA ILE A 21 4.50 -2.48 -8.55
C ILE A 21 3.60 -3.45 -7.80
N SER A 22 3.42 -4.66 -8.33
CA SER A 22 2.73 -5.75 -7.65
C SER A 22 3.50 -6.25 -6.42
N GLU A 23 2.88 -7.15 -5.67
CA GLU A 23 3.50 -7.78 -4.50
C GLU A 23 3.28 -9.29 -4.58
N HIS A 24 4.37 -10.04 -4.71
CA HIS A 24 4.36 -11.50 -4.70
C HIS A 24 5.34 -12.04 -3.67
N HIS A 25 4.89 -13.05 -2.91
CA HIS A 25 5.69 -13.76 -1.90
C HIS A 25 6.08 -15.15 -2.40
N ARG A 26 6.70 -15.20 -3.59
CA ARG A 26 7.14 -16.45 -4.22
C ARG A 26 8.51 -16.29 -4.85
N ALA A 27 9.24 -17.39 -4.97
CA ALA A 27 10.65 -17.38 -5.43
C ALA A 27 10.82 -16.89 -6.88
N GLU A 28 9.79 -17.00 -7.71
CA GLU A 28 9.83 -16.61 -9.12
C GLU A 28 9.69 -15.10 -9.33
N PHE A 29 9.33 -14.35 -8.28
CA PHE A 29 9.05 -12.92 -8.33
C PHE A 29 10.01 -12.12 -7.44
N LEU A 30 10.21 -10.84 -7.79
CA LEU A 30 11.18 -9.95 -7.14
C LEU A 30 10.53 -8.73 -6.47
N ASP A 31 9.21 -8.71 -6.37
CA ASP A 31 8.40 -7.52 -6.07
C ASP A 31 7.70 -7.58 -4.71
N ALA A 32 8.14 -8.46 -3.80
CA ALA A 32 7.56 -8.67 -2.46
C ALA A 32 7.49 -7.42 -1.56
N VAL A 33 8.21 -6.34 -1.89
CA VAL A 33 8.32 -5.13 -1.05
C VAL A 33 8.16 -3.87 -1.89
N SER A 34 6.94 -3.62 -2.40
CA SER A 34 6.66 -2.55 -3.38
C SER A 34 7.16 -1.17 -2.92
N ALA A 35 6.93 -0.77 -1.66
CA ALA A 35 7.34 0.55 -1.17
C ALA A 35 8.86 0.77 -1.21
N VAL A 36 9.66 -0.26 -0.93
CA VAL A 36 11.14 -0.19 -0.99
C VAL A 36 11.61 -0.09 -2.43
N ILE A 37 11.00 -0.88 -3.34
CA ILE A 37 11.33 -0.87 -4.76
C ILE A 37 11.04 0.51 -5.35
N LEU A 38 9.86 1.07 -5.09
CA LEU A 38 9.47 2.40 -5.56
C LEU A 38 10.36 3.50 -4.99
N ALA A 39 10.75 3.41 -3.71
CA ALA A 39 11.66 4.38 -3.08
C ALA A 39 13.06 4.39 -3.71
N ALA A 40 13.48 3.28 -4.32
CA ALA A 40 14.77 3.17 -4.99
C ALA A 40 14.78 3.77 -6.41
N THR A 41 13.64 4.30 -6.89
CA THR A 41 13.53 4.84 -8.27
C THR A 41 13.92 6.31 -8.34
N GLY A 42 14.72 6.68 -9.35
CA GLY A 42 15.13 8.06 -9.61
C GLY A 42 14.11 8.86 -10.42
N THR A 43 12.84 8.91 -9.99
CA THR A 43 11.76 9.57 -10.76
C THR A 43 11.39 10.95 -10.23
N SER A 44 10.85 11.82 -11.09
CA SER A 44 10.44 13.19 -10.74
C SER A 44 8.94 13.47 -10.90
N ASN A 45 8.25 12.86 -11.86
CA ASN A 45 6.89 13.27 -12.25
C ASN A 45 5.84 12.16 -12.03
N ILE A 46 6.17 10.93 -12.37
CA ILE A 46 5.26 9.78 -12.37
C ILE A 46 4.74 9.48 -10.96
N ARG A 47 3.46 9.11 -10.84
CA ARG A 47 2.92 8.60 -9.56
C ARG A 47 3.39 7.17 -9.31
N LEU A 48 3.73 6.88 -8.06
CA LEU A 48 4.31 5.60 -7.65
C LEU A 48 3.30 4.86 -6.78
N THR A 49 2.79 3.72 -7.24
CA THR A 49 1.74 2.96 -6.53
C THR A 49 2.09 1.50 -6.33
N SER A 50 1.55 0.85 -5.28
CA SER A 50 1.42 -0.60 -5.30
C SER A 50 0.30 -1.04 -6.26
N ALA A 51 0.38 -2.28 -6.74
CA ALA A 51 -0.58 -2.87 -7.69
C ALA A 51 -0.62 -4.41 -7.57
N VAL A 52 -0.88 -5.01 -6.41
CA VAL A 52 -1.49 -4.46 -5.18
C VAL A 52 -0.58 -4.71 -3.98
N THR A 53 -0.82 -4.02 -2.86
CA THR A 53 -0.31 -4.44 -1.54
C THR A 53 -1.18 -5.57 -1.01
N VAL A 54 -0.58 -6.71 -0.64
CA VAL A 54 -1.31 -7.88 -0.11
C VAL A 54 -1.67 -7.63 1.36
N LEU A 55 -2.71 -6.82 1.58
CA LEU A 55 -3.04 -6.28 2.90
C LEU A 55 -3.49 -7.37 3.89
N SER A 56 -4.07 -8.47 3.42
CA SER A 56 -4.46 -9.61 4.27
C SER A 56 -3.28 -10.25 4.99
N ALA A 57 -2.07 -10.13 4.44
CA ALA A 57 -0.86 -10.71 4.99
C ALA A 57 0.13 -9.65 5.52
N ALA A 58 -0.31 -8.40 5.68
CA ALA A 58 0.53 -7.28 6.09
C ALA A 58 0.07 -6.65 7.40
N ASN A 59 0.98 -5.99 8.12
CA ASN A 59 0.62 -5.13 9.24
C ASN A 59 0.20 -3.74 8.72
N PRO A 60 -1.05 -3.29 8.92
CA PRO A 60 -1.53 -2.03 8.35
C PRO A 60 -0.78 -0.79 8.85
N ALA A 61 -0.31 -0.78 10.09
CA ALA A 61 0.49 0.32 10.63
C ALA A 61 1.85 0.42 9.94
N ARG A 62 2.47 -0.73 9.64
CA ARG A 62 3.72 -0.78 8.87
C ARG A 62 3.50 -0.30 7.43
N VAL A 63 2.46 -0.78 6.76
CA VAL A 63 2.11 -0.35 5.39
C VAL A 63 1.88 1.17 5.35
N PHE A 64 1.11 1.70 6.29
CA PHE A 64 0.87 3.13 6.39
C PHE A 64 2.19 3.93 6.54
N HIS A 65 3.09 3.51 7.43
CA HIS A 65 4.40 4.14 7.58
C HIS A 65 5.26 4.09 6.33
N GLN A 66 5.31 2.94 5.66
CA GLN A 66 6.10 2.77 4.44
C GLN A 66 5.68 3.77 3.37
N PHE A 67 4.37 3.90 3.14
CA PHE A 67 3.86 4.79 2.09
C PHE A 67 3.77 6.24 2.51
N ALA A 68 3.59 6.55 3.79
CA ALA A 68 3.80 7.91 4.29
C ALA A 68 5.25 8.36 4.06
N THR A 69 6.22 7.49 4.33
CA THR A 69 7.65 7.75 4.09
C THR A 69 7.94 7.88 2.59
N LEU A 70 7.43 6.97 1.76
CA LEU A 70 7.55 7.07 0.30
C LEU A 70 6.91 8.35 -0.23
N GLY A 71 5.80 8.79 0.36
CA GLY A 71 5.17 10.08 0.07
C GLY A 71 6.10 11.26 0.35
N LEU A 72 6.85 11.23 1.45
CA LEU A 72 7.86 12.27 1.73
C LEU A 72 9.03 12.22 0.75
N ILE A 73 9.54 11.03 0.43
CA ILE A 73 10.65 10.83 -0.53
C ILE A 73 10.24 11.32 -1.93
N SER A 74 9.02 11.00 -2.35
CA SER A 74 8.52 11.26 -3.71
C SER A 74 7.82 12.61 -3.85
N ALA A 75 7.86 13.48 -2.84
CA ALA A 75 7.15 14.77 -2.81
C ALA A 75 5.62 14.64 -3.07
N GLY A 76 4.99 13.63 -2.49
CA GLY A 76 3.54 13.41 -2.54
C GLY A 76 3.06 12.61 -3.75
N ARG A 77 3.94 11.92 -4.47
CA ARG A 77 3.56 11.09 -5.64
C ARG A 77 3.19 9.64 -5.31
N ALA A 78 3.33 9.23 -4.04
CA ALA A 78 3.08 7.86 -3.60
C ALA A 78 1.60 7.55 -3.38
N GLU A 79 1.15 6.36 -3.79
CA GLU A 79 -0.21 5.82 -3.55
C GLU A 79 -0.12 4.35 -3.06
N ILE A 80 -1.16 3.86 -2.38
CA ILE A 80 -1.31 2.43 -2.05
C ILE A 80 -2.59 1.93 -2.71
N VAL A 81 -2.49 0.81 -3.40
CA VAL A 81 -3.65 -0.02 -3.74
C VAL A 81 -3.64 -1.21 -2.79
N ALA A 82 -4.47 -1.15 -1.75
CA ALA A 82 -4.65 -2.26 -0.82
C ALA A 82 -5.58 -3.32 -1.44
N GLY A 83 -5.11 -4.56 -1.50
CA GLY A 83 -5.89 -5.69 -2.02
C GLY A 83 -5.84 -6.89 -1.09
N ARG A 84 -6.77 -7.82 -1.30
CA ARG A 84 -6.84 -9.08 -0.54
C ARG A 84 -5.67 -10.03 -0.82
N GLY A 85 -5.04 -9.89 -1.99
CA GLY A 85 -4.17 -10.90 -2.57
C GLY A 85 -4.97 -12.05 -3.18
N ALA A 86 -4.58 -12.47 -4.39
CA ALA A 86 -5.20 -13.60 -5.08
C ALA A 86 -4.57 -14.95 -4.71
N PHE A 87 -3.40 -14.91 -4.09
CA PHE A 87 -2.53 -16.04 -3.81
C PHE A 87 -2.31 -16.14 -2.29
N VAL A 88 -2.27 -17.37 -1.78
CA VAL A 88 -2.25 -17.66 -0.34
C VAL A 88 -0.85 -17.95 0.20
N GLU A 89 0.16 -17.98 -0.67
CA GLU A 89 1.55 -18.31 -0.34
C GLU A 89 2.16 -17.40 0.75
N ALA A 90 1.68 -16.16 0.85
CA ALA A 90 2.08 -15.22 1.88
C ALA A 90 1.64 -15.63 3.30
N PHE A 91 0.54 -16.38 3.44
CA PHE A 91 -0.08 -16.69 4.72
C PHE A 91 0.84 -17.52 5.62
N PRO A 92 1.25 -18.74 5.24
CA PRO A 92 2.15 -19.53 6.07
C PRO A 92 3.52 -18.84 6.25
N LEU A 93 3.97 -18.05 5.26
CA LEU A 93 5.21 -17.29 5.37
C LEU A 93 5.19 -16.28 6.53
N PHE A 94 4.03 -15.67 6.80
CA PHE A 94 3.84 -14.70 7.88
C PHE A 94 3.10 -15.28 9.09
N GLY A 95 2.95 -16.60 9.18
CA GLY A 95 2.32 -17.28 10.32
C GLY A 95 0.82 -17.06 10.43
N LEU A 96 0.14 -16.87 9.30
CA LEU A 96 -1.31 -16.64 9.20
C LEU A 96 -2.03 -17.89 8.70
N ASP A 97 -3.29 -18.05 9.10
CA ASP A 97 -4.17 -19.10 8.59
C ASP A 97 -4.92 -18.62 7.34
N THR A 98 -4.89 -19.42 6.28
CA THR A 98 -5.65 -19.17 5.05
C THR A 98 -7.17 -19.18 5.27
N ALA A 99 -7.66 -19.86 6.31
CA ALA A 99 -9.08 -19.85 6.67
C ALA A 99 -9.57 -18.47 7.13
N ASP A 100 -8.67 -17.63 7.63
CA ASP A 100 -8.99 -16.28 8.10
C ASP A 100 -8.80 -15.21 7.01
N HIS A 101 -8.62 -15.58 5.73
CA HIS A 101 -8.27 -14.66 4.63
C HIS A 101 -9.17 -13.42 4.53
N ASP A 102 -10.49 -13.61 4.50
CA ASP A 102 -11.45 -12.52 4.37
C ASP A 102 -11.51 -11.66 5.64
N ASP A 103 -11.48 -12.30 6.80
CA ASP A 103 -11.54 -11.62 8.10
C ASP A 103 -10.27 -10.78 8.34
N LEU A 104 -9.09 -11.32 8.00
CA LEU A 104 -7.81 -10.62 8.03
C LEU A 104 -7.85 -9.38 7.13
N PHE A 105 -8.33 -9.53 5.88
CA PHE A 105 -8.44 -8.39 4.98
C PHE A 105 -9.37 -7.31 5.53
N ALA A 106 -10.55 -7.69 6.03
CA ALA A 106 -11.53 -6.76 6.56
C ALA A 106 -11.00 -6.01 7.79
N GLU A 107 -10.41 -6.72 8.76
CA GLU A 107 -9.81 -6.10 9.95
C GLU A 107 -8.67 -5.15 9.56
N ASN A 108 -7.77 -5.60 8.69
CA ASN A 108 -6.61 -4.84 8.28
C ASN A 108 -6.98 -3.59 7.46
N MET A 109 -7.98 -3.68 6.58
CA MET A 109 -8.49 -2.55 5.82
C MET A 109 -9.13 -1.50 6.74
N ASN A 110 -9.94 -1.94 7.71
CA ASN A 110 -10.56 -1.02 8.67
C ASN A 110 -9.50 -0.25 9.49
N LEU A 111 -8.44 -0.93 9.93
CA LEU A 111 -7.33 -0.28 10.61
C LEU A 111 -6.57 0.69 9.70
N LEU A 112 -6.28 0.31 8.45
CA LEU A 112 -5.58 1.18 7.50
C LEU A 112 -6.37 2.48 7.24
N LEU A 113 -7.69 2.37 7.10
CA LEU A 113 -8.58 3.52 6.95
C LEU A 113 -8.58 4.39 8.22
N LYS A 114 -8.52 3.79 9.41
CA LYS A 114 -8.46 4.55 10.67
C LYS A 114 -7.15 5.33 10.82
N LEU A 115 -6.02 4.70 10.50
CA LEU A 115 -4.69 5.30 10.50
C LEU A 115 -4.59 6.51 9.56
N ARG A 116 -5.32 6.48 8.44
CA ARG A 116 -5.42 7.61 7.50
C ARG A 116 -6.11 8.83 8.12
N GLU A 117 -7.10 8.62 8.98
CA GLU A 117 -7.90 9.70 9.56
C GLU A 117 -7.20 10.37 10.74
N THR A 118 -6.53 9.56 11.57
CA THR A 118 -5.89 10.03 12.79
C THR A 118 -4.67 9.21 13.12
N THR A 119 -3.73 9.88 13.76
CA THR A 119 -2.41 9.36 14.13
C THR A 119 -2.39 8.89 15.58
N GLU A 120 -3.46 9.18 16.33
CA GLU A 120 -3.71 8.70 17.68
C GLU A 120 -4.83 7.66 17.56
N ILE A 121 -4.46 6.39 17.59
CA ILE A 121 -5.40 5.29 17.44
C ILE A 121 -5.37 4.38 18.68
N THR A 122 -6.56 4.05 19.13
CA THR A 122 -6.79 2.87 19.97
C THR A 122 -7.52 1.86 19.10
N TRP A 123 -7.08 0.61 19.14
CA TRP A 123 -7.64 -0.44 18.31
C TRP A 123 -7.54 -1.78 19.02
N ASN A 124 -8.64 -2.50 19.02
CA ASN A 124 -8.73 -3.87 19.52
C ASN A 124 -9.29 -4.73 18.39
N GLY A 125 -8.55 -5.75 17.98
CA GLY A 125 -8.89 -6.63 16.86
C GLY A 125 -8.71 -8.09 17.25
N ARG A 126 -9.20 -9.00 16.38
CA ARG A 126 -9.06 -10.44 16.55
C ARG A 126 -7.66 -10.92 16.16
N PHE A 127 -7.08 -10.36 15.10
CA PHE A 127 -5.84 -10.90 14.51
C PHE A 127 -4.58 -10.20 14.97
N ARG A 128 -4.65 -8.92 15.31
CA ARG A 128 -3.50 -8.18 15.79
C ARG A 128 -3.64 -7.80 17.26
N PRO A 129 -2.51 -7.68 17.99
CA PRO A 129 -2.52 -7.11 19.33
C PRO A 129 -3.07 -5.68 19.37
N THR A 130 -3.65 -5.34 20.52
CA THR A 130 -4.22 -4.01 20.80
C THR A 130 -3.19 -2.91 20.59
N LEU A 131 -3.60 -1.80 19.96
CA LEU A 131 -2.88 -0.53 20.07
C LEU A 131 -3.60 0.37 21.05
N ASP A 132 -2.81 0.96 21.93
CA ASP A 132 -3.29 1.90 22.94
C ASP A 132 -2.33 3.08 23.01
N GLY A 133 -2.56 4.10 22.16
CA GLY A 133 -1.74 5.31 22.11
C GLY A 133 -0.29 5.09 21.64
N GLN A 134 0.05 3.88 21.19
CA GLN A 134 1.36 3.55 20.65
C GLN A 134 1.52 4.22 19.27
N VAL A 135 2.21 5.38 19.29
CA VAL A 135 2.77 6.11 18.15
C VAL A 135 1.81 7.03 17.37
N SER A 136 2.11 8.33 17.54
CA SER A 136 1.81 9.43 16.64
C SER A 136 2.54 9.28 15.31
N ILE A 137 1.80 8.95 14.25
CA ILE A 137 2.31 9.12 12.88
C ILE A 137 2.13 10.58 12.50
N ARG A 138 3.01 11.47 12.97
CA ARG A 138 2.96 12.88 12.52
C ARG A 138 3.45 12.97 11.07
N ALA A 139 2.72 12.35 10.15
CA ALA A 139 2.76 12.70 8.74
C ALA A 139 2.34 14.16 8.71
N ARG A 140 3.32 15.05 8.56
CA ARG A 140 3.11 16.48 8.43
C ARG A 140 2.48 16.72 7.05
N THR A 141 1.25 16.24 6.85
CA THR A 141 0.58 16.16 5.53
C THR A 141 -0.88 16.59 5.59
N ARG A 142 -1.27 17.40 6.58
CA ARG A 142 -2.56 18.12 6.49
C ARG A 142 -2.54 19.21 5.40
N SER A 143 -1.36 19.60 4.90
CA SER A 143 -1.19 20.72 3.96
C SER A 143 -0.59 20.34 2.60
N ALA A 144 -0.19 19.08 2.37
CA ALA A 144 0.52 18.68 1.14
C ALA A 144 -0.33 17.83 0.19
N TYR A 145 -1.61 17.62 0.51
CA TYR A 145 -2.53 16.85 -0.31
C TYR A 145 -3.61 17.78 -0.89
N PRO A 146 -3.42 18.32 -2.11
CA PRO A 146 -4.50 19.01 -2.81
C PRO A 146 -5.69 18.05 -2.95
N SER A 147 -6.89 18.58 -2.97
CA SER A 147 -8.21 17.93 -2.89
C SER A 147 -8.57 16.87 -3.97
N GLY A 148 -7.60 16.17 -4.56
CA GLY A 148 -7.78 15.19 -5.64
C GLY A 148 -7.18 13.80 -5.40
N TRP A 149 -6.90 13.42 -4.14
CA TRP A 149 -6.38 12.07 -3.83
C TRP A 149 -7.46 11.01 -4.04
N ALA A 150 -7.40 10.30 -5.17
CA ALA A 150 -8.13 9.07 -5.41
C ALA A 150 -7.36 7.90 -4.79
N TRP A 151 -7.60 7.63 -3.50
CA TRP A 151 -7.39 6.27 -2.99
C TRP A 151 -8.46 5.38 -3.62
N ALA A 152 -8.08 4.30 -4.31
CA ALA A 152 -8.99 3.31 -4.90
C ALA A 152 -9.73 2.46 -3.83
N GLY A 153 -10.24 3.11 -2.77
CA GLY A 153 -11.09 2.54 -1.73
C GLY A 153 -12.50 3.11 -1.72
N ARG A 154 -12.88 3.93 -2.70
CA ARG A 154 -14.29 4.28 -2.96
C ARG A 154 -14.98 3.31 -3.94
N CYS A 155 -14.31 2.23 -4.31
CA CYS A 155 -14.94 1.14 -5.06
C CYS A 155 -15.37 0.04 -4.10
N ASN A 156 -16.66 -0.30 -4.21
CA ASN A 156 -17.30 -1.50 -3.66
C ASN A 156 -16.29 -2.67 -3.53
N PRO A 157 -16.18 -3.35 -2.36
CA PRO A 157 -15.21 -4.42 -2.11
C PRO A 157 -15.32 -5.67 -3.03
N LEU A 158 -16.18 -5.63 -4.06
CA LEU A 158 -16.44 -6.70 -5.00
C LEU A 158 -15.75 -6.55 -6.37
N LEU A 159 -15.08 -5.43 -6.67
CA LEU A 159 -14.46 -5.20 -7.99
C LEU A 159 -13.00 -4.76 -7.86
N VAL A 160 -12.13 -5.74 -7.62
CA VAL A 160 -10.70 -5.65 -7.94
C VAL A 160 -10.56 -6.15 -9.38
N THR A 161 -10.56 -5.25 -10.35
CA THR A 161 -9.78 -5.31 -11.60
C THR A 161 -10.17 -4.14 -12.50
N THR A 162 -9.14 -3.57 -13.11
CA THR A 162 -9.14 -2.76 -14.34
C THR A 162 -9.93 -1.44 -14.37
N HIS A 163 -9.15 -0.37 -14.57
CA HIS A 163 -9.53 0.99 -14.97
C HIS A 163 -10.12 1.91 -13.89
N TRP A 164 -9.30 2.89 -13.48
CA TRP A 164 -9.69 4.30 -13.52
C TRP A 164 -11.18 4.59 -13.31
N ALA A 165 -11.70 4.41 -12.10
CA ALA A 165 -13.10 4.75 -11.82
C ALA A 165 -13.30 5.19 -10.36
N CYS A 166 -12.86 6.40 -10.06
CA CYS A 166 -13.56 7.29 -9.13
C CYS A 166 -13.40 8.71 -9.71
N ARG A 167 -14.46 9.21 -10.35
CA ARG A 167 -14.63 10.66 -10.55
C ARG A 167 -14.89 11.33 -9.21
#